data_AF-A0A3B9HUJ0-F1
#
_entry.id   AF-A0A3B9HUJ0-F1
#
_cell.length_a   1.000
_cell.length_b   1.000
_cell.length_c   1.000
_cell.angle_alpha   90.00
_cell.angle_beta   90.00
_cell.angle_gamma   90.00
#
_symmetry.space_group_name_H-M   'P 1'
#
loop_
_entity.id
_entity.type
_entity.pdbx_description
1 polymer ?
#
loop_
_entity_poly.entity_id
_entity_poly.type
_entity_poly.pdbx_seq_one_letter_code
_entity_poly.pdbx_strand_id
1 'polypeptide(L)'
;MNENSSGILRGSIPPWTLVKLAGAVFCAATLLGFSGRLSWILDLFSHFRVQYLLVLTLFGVVLLIAGRRKAAFIFLGFAFINLTQVVPLYFGGQNEPPADSPPLRAVLINVNTRLGDHAKISEFIRETNPDIIVLEEISSKWLSDLAWLRTSYPHSLAEPRDDNFGIALFSRLALDESSVINLPGIGVPSILAVVKTEKADLHILATHPLPPVSSEYARLRNDQLKQLPKYVNSAQPTLLIGDLNLTPWSYNFRKLLRETGLRDSSQGFGVQPSWPNNNPFLRIPLDHILHSPDIVVLRRAIGPDVSSDHFPVVVDFAIIEKSAALNSWRKVEFDISLLDKDGLRGPSDGKVAVSYEFSIPDTDACRAEIKAIDKTVQFMPGSRGRIGARKGECLCIGSTHQDDFQYVLRALAEKSYIARIIECHFE
;
A
#
# COMPACT_ATOMS: atom_id res chain seq x y z
N MET A 1 58.22 -41.03 -30.54
CA MET A 1 58.14 -40.59 -29.14
C MET A 1 57.28 -39.35 -29.11
N ASN A 2 56.13 -39.45 -28.45
CA ASN A 2 55.19 -38.34 -28.23
C ASN A 2 55.76 -37.41 -27.15
N GLU A 3 55.98 -36.14 -27.48
CA GLU A 3 56.00 -35.08 -26.47
C GLU A 3 54.80 -34.18 -26.71
N ASN A 4 53.72 -34.52 -26.01
CA ASN A 4 52.53 -33.70 -25.86
C ASN A 4 52.61 -33.07 -24.47
N SER A 5 53.38 -32.00 -24.32
CA SER A 5 53.54 -31.26 -23.06
C SER A 5 52.37 -30.27 -22.89
N SER A 6 51.30 -30.79 -22.29
CA SER A 6 50.49 -30.13 -21.25
C SER A 6 50.56 -28.60 -21.12
N GLY A 7 50.02 -27.89 -22.11
CA GLY A 7 49.59 -26.50 -21.97
C GLY A 7 48.31 -26.41 -21.12
N ILE A 8 48.41 -26.64 -19.80
CA ILE A 8 47.30 -26.39 -18.88
C ILE A 8 47.14 -24.87 -18.73
N LEU A 9 46.13 -24.34 -19.41
CA LEU A 9 45.62 -22.97 -19.37
C LEU A 9 45.49 -22.43 -17.93
N ARG A 10 46.50 -21.71 -17.43
CA ARG A 10 46.35 -20.78 -16.29
C ARG A 10 46.09 -19.37 -16.82
N GLY A 11 44.95 -19.18 -17.48
CA GLY A 11 44.48 -17.84 -17.85
C GLY A 11 43.78 -17.20 -16.65
N SER A 12 44.49 -16.38 -15.86
CA SER A 12 43.85 -15.60 -14.79
C SER A 12 42.87 -14.59 -15.40
N ILE A 13 41.59 -14.69 -15.05
CA ILE A 13 40.57 -13.74 -15.49
C ILE A 13 40.95 -12.33 -14.98
N PRO A 14 41.01 -11.30 -15.84
CA PRO A 14 41.34 -9.95 -15.41
C PRO A 14 40.37 -9.47 -14.32
N PRO A 15 40.83 -8.78 -13.27
CA PRO A 15 39.97 -8.38 -12.15
C PRO A 15 38.78 -7.52 -12.59
N TRP A 16 38.98 -6.68 -13.62
CA TRP A 16 37.93 -5.85 -14.21
C TRP A 16 36.84 -6.66 -14.91
N THR A 17 37.15 -7.86 -15.39
CA THR A 17 36.18 -8.76 -15.99
C THR A 17 35.24 -9.31 -14.91
N LEU A 18 35.77 -9.66 -13.74
CA LEU A 18 34.95 -10.11 -12.61
C LEU A 18 34.00 -9.01 -12.11
N VAL A 19 34.48 -7.77 -11.94
CA VAL A 19 33.63 -6.63 -11.55
C VAL A 19 32.54 -6.37 -12.58
N LYS A 20 32.87 -6.45 -13.87
CA LYS A 20 31.88 -6.26 -14.94
C LYS A 20 30.83 -7.39 -14.96
N LEU A 21 31.24 -8.64 -14.77
CA LEU A 21 30.32 -9.77 -14.72
C LEU A 21 29.40 -9.67 -13.50
N ALA A 22 29.95 -9.38 -12.31
CA ALA A 22 29.16 -9.18 -11.10
C ALA A 22 28.17 -8.03 -11.26
N GLY A 23 28.61 -6.86 -11.74
CA GLY A 23 27.72 -5.73 -11.99
C GLY A 23 26.64 -6.02 -13.03
N ALA A 24 26.95 -6.79 -14.08
CA ALA A 24 25.97 -7.22 -15.07
C ALA A 24 24.85 -8.08 -14.45
N VAL A 25 25.17 -8.92 -13.46
CA VAL A 25 24.16 -9.68 -12.69
C VAL A 25 23.20 -8.72 -11.96
N PHE A 26 23.71 -7.68 -11.30
CA PHE A 26 22.87 -6.69 -10.60
C PHE A 26 22.05 -5.82 -11.58
N CYS A 27 22.59 -5.49 -12.76
CA CYS A 27 21.81 -4.83 -13.82
C CYS A 27 20.66 -5.74 -14.29
N ALA A 28 20.94 -7.02 -14.55
CA ALA A 28 19.92 -7.99 -14.94
C ALA A 28 18.85 -8.14 -13.84
N ALA A 29 19.27 -8.30 -12.58
CA ALA A 29 18.39 -8.35 -11.42
C ALA A 29 17.48 -7.10 -11.32
N THR A 30 18.02 -5.92 -11.60
CA THR A 30 17.24 -4.66 -11.65
C THR A 30 16.11 -4.74 -12.67
N LEU A 31 16.38 -5.26 -13.87
CA LEU A 31 15.35 -5.44 -14.92
C LEU A 31 14.33 -6.51 -14.56
N LEU A 32 14.80 -7.66 -14.08
CA LEU A 32 13.94 -8.79 -13.69
C LEU A 32 12.94 -8.38 -12.60
N GLY A 33 13.36 -7.53 -11.66
CA GLY A 33 12.50 -7.01 -10.60
C GLY A 33 11.34 -6.11 -11.07
N PHE A 34 11.30 -5.66 -12.34
CA PHE A 34 10.13 -4.99 -12.92
C PHE A 34 9.10 -5.98 -13.51
N SER A 35 9.49 -7.24 -13.69
CA SER A 35 8.69 -8.29 -14.32
C SER A 35 7.95 -9.16 -13.30
N GLY A 36 7.82 -8.72 -12.05
CA GLY A 36 7.13 -9.46 -10.97
C GLY A 36 5.67 -9.81 -11.26
N ARG A 37 5.01 -9.08 -12.17
CA ARG A 37 3.67 -9.42 -12.64
C ARG A 37 3.58 -10.75 -13.41
N LEU A 38 4.69 -11.20 -13.98
CA LEU A 38 4.74 -12.38 -14.87
C LEU A 38 5.06 -13.67 -14.12
N SER A 39 5.81 -13.58 -13.02
CA SER A 39 6.23 -14.74 -12.23
C SER A 39 6.65 -14.32 -10.83
N TRP A 40 6.33 -15.16 -9.84
CA TRP A 40 6.74 -14.94 -8.44
C TRP A 40 8.26 -14.92 -8.28
N ILE A 41 9.00 -15.71 -9.07
CA ILE A 41 10.47 -15.72 -9.06
C ILE A 41 11.01 -14.35 -9.51
N LEU A 42 10.38 -13.74 -10.51
CA LEU A 42 10.79 -12.41 -10.99
C LEU A 42 10.46 -11.31 -9.96
N ASP A 43 9.38 -11.47 -9.20
CA ASP A 43 9.02 -10.55 -8.12
C ASP A 43 10.04 -10.57 -6.98
N LEU A 44 10.73 -11.69 -6.72
CA LEU A 44 11.80 -11.76 -5.71
C LEU A 44 12.93 -10.75 -5.96
N PHE A 45 13.27 -10.51 -7.22
CA PHE A 45 14.29 -9.53 -7.57
C PHE A 45 13.88 -8.09 -7.25
N SER A 46 12.58 -7.83 -7.03
CA SER A 46 12.10 -6.50 -6.63
C SER A 46 12.47 -6.13 -5.20
N HIS A 47 12.83 -7.09 -4.34
CA HIS A 47 13.03 -6.84 -2.92
C HIS A 47 14.34 -6.13 -2.59
N PHE A 48 15.37 -6.24 -3.44
CA PHE A 48 16.73 -5.80 -3.10
C PHE A 48 17.14 -4.48 -3.78
N ARG A 49 16.19 -3.56 -4.02
CA ARG A 49 16.44 -2.30 -4.76
C ARG A 49 17.54 -1.44 -4.13
N VAL A 50 17.57 -1.36 -2.80
CA VAL A 50 18.60 -0.59 -2.07
C VAL A 50 19.97 -1.22 -2.25
N GLN A 51 20.06 -2.54 -2.14
CA GLN A 51 21.31 -3.29 -2.32
C GLN A 51 21.84 -3.11 -3.75
N TYR A 52 20.96 -3.19 -4.76
CA TYR A 52 21.34 -2.96 -6.15
C TYR A 52 21.84 -1.53 -6.37
N LEU A 53 21.13 -0.54 -5.81
CA LEU A 53 21.55 0.87 -5.86
C LEU A 53 22.97 1.03 -5.30
N LEU A 54 23.23 0.51 -4.10
CA LEU A 54 24.52 0.66 -3.43
C LEU A 54 25.66 -0.05 -4.18
N VAL A 55 25.45 -1.31 -4.56
CA VAL A 55 26.48 -2.11 -5.24
C VAL A 55 26.78 -1.56 -6.63
N LEU A 56 25.76 -1.20 -7.41
CA LEU A 56 25.95 -0.64 -8.75
C LEU A 56 26.59 0.75 -8.72
N THR A 57 26.26 1.57 -7.71
CA THR A 57 26.94 2.85 -7.48
C THR A 57 28.42 2.61 -7.19
N LEU A 58 28.74 1.70 -6.26
CA LEU A 58 30.11 1.35 -5.91
C LEU A 58 30.90 0.86 -7.13
N PHE A 59 30.37 -0.11 -7.87
CA PHE A 59 31.04 -0.63 -9.08
C PHE A 59 31.17 0.44 -10.15
N GLY A 60 30.15 1.28 -10.34
CA GLY A 60 30.19 2.40 -11.26
C GLY A 60 31.32 3.39 -10.94
N VAL A 61 31.42 3.84 -9.70
CA VAL A 61 32.47 4.76 -9.23
C VAL A 61 33.86 4.15 -9.37
N VAL A 62 34.04 2.90 -8.93
CA VAL A 62 35.33 2.19 -9.06
C VAL A 62 35.76 2.08 -10.52
N LEU A 63 34.83 1.77 -11.43
CA LEU A 63 35.11 1.69 -12.86
C LEU A 63 35.39 3.07 -13.48
N LEU A 64 34.77 4.15 -13.00
CA LEU A 64 35.13 5.51 -13.42
C LEU A 64 36.59 5.84 -13.06
N ILE A 65 36.98 5.59 -11.80
CA ILE A 65 38.35 5.83 -11.30
C ILE A 65 39.36 5.01 -12.10
N ALA A 66 39.01 3.77 -12.45
CA ALA A 66 39.84 2.89 -13.27
C ALA A 66 39.84 3.22 -14.79
N GLY A 67 39.24 4.34 -15.22
CA GLY A 67 39.17 4.77 -16.62
C GLY A 67 38.23 3.94 -17.51
N ARG A 68 37.41 3.05 -16.94
CA ARG A 68 36.48 2.15 -17.66
C ARG A 68 35.11 2.80 -17.87
N ARG A 69 35.10 3.99 -18.46
CA ARG A 69 33.93 4.89 -18.55
C ARG A 69 32.65 4.23 -19.08
N LYS A 70 32.72 3.42 -20.14
CA LYS A 70 31.53 2.77 -20.73
C LYS A 70 30.79 1.88 -19.73
N ALA A 71 31.50 0.95 -19.08
CA ALA A 71 30.90 0.05 -18.09
C ALA A 71 30.41 0.81 -16.86
N ALA A 72 31.17 1.82 -16.45
CA ALA A 72 30.80 2.67 -15.34
C ALA A 72 29.46 3.40 -15.56
N PHE A 73 29.28 4.05 -16.72
CA PHE A 73 28.02 4.74 -17.04
C PHE A 73 26.83 3.79 -17.13
N ILE A 74 27.03 2.56 -17.62
CA ILE A 74 25.97 1.54 -17.60
C ILE A 74 25.55 1.27 -16.14
N PHE A 75 26.50 0.97 -15.26
CA PHE A 75 26.19 0.65 -13.86
C PHE A 75 25.57 1.82 -13.11
N LEU A 76 26.06 3.04 -13.33
CA LEU A 76 25.47 4.25 -12.75
C LEU A 76 24.07 4.53 -13.30
N GLY A 77 23.80 4.22 -14.57
CA GLY A 77 22.45 4.28 -15.14
C GLY A 77 21.47 3.32 -14.45
N PHE A 78 21.90 2.07 -14.21
CA PHE A 78 21.09 1.11 -13.45
C PHE A 78 20.96 1.46 -11.96
N ALA A 79 22.01 2.03 -11.36
CA ALA A 79 21.94 2.59 -10.02
C ALA A 79 20.87 3.70 -9.97
N PHE A 80 20.86 4.61 -10.95
CA PHE A 80 19.86 5.66 -11.05
C PHE A 80 18.44 5.10 -11.19
N ILE A 81 18.22 4.03 -11.97
CA ILE A 81 16.91 3.36 -12.03
C ILE A 81 16.46 2.90 -10.64
N ASN A 82 17.32 2.22 -9.86
CA ASN A 82 16.97 1.82 -8.50
C ASN A 82 16.77 3.03 -7.57
N LEU A 83 17.55 4.10 -7.74
CA LEU A 83 17.39 5.35 -7.01
C LEU A 83 15.97 5.91 -7.19
N THR A 84 15.43 5.93 -8.42
CA THR A 84 14.06 6.41 -8.67
C THR A 84 12.98 5.61 -7.94
N GLN A 85 13.24 4.35 -7.58
CA GLN A 85 12.30 3.51 -6.85
C GLN A 85 12.42 3.68 -5.33
N VAL A 86 13.61 4.05 -4.84
CA VAL A 86 13.93 4.19 -3.41
C VAL A 86 13.65 5.61 -2.90
N VAL A 87 14.04 6.62 -3.67
CA VAL A 87 13.97 8.04 -3.30
C VAL A 87 12.57 8.53 -2.94
N PRO A 88 11.47 8.10 -3.60
CA PRO A 88 10.12 8.54 -3.23
C PRO A 88 9.78 8.32 -1.75
N LEU A 89 10.31 7.25 -1.12
CA LEU A 89 10.08 6.96 0.29
C LEU A 89 10.63 8.04 1.25
N TYR A 90 11.50 8.93 0.79
CA TYR A 90 12.06 10.02 1.60
C TYR A 90 11.26 11.33 1.49
N PHE A 91 10.18 11.37 0.71
CA PHE A 91 9.38 12.57 0.48
C PHE A 91 7.89 12.34 0.81
N GLY A 92 7.17 13.43 1.09
CA GLY A 92 5.71 13.41 1.29
C GLY A 92 5.24 13.14 2.73
N GLY A 93 6.15 13.01 3.69
CA GLY A 93 5.81 12.90 5.11
C GLY A 93 5.31 14.22 5.68
N GLN A 94 4.43 14.13 6.67
CA GLN A 94 3.86 15.28 7.38
C GLN A 94 4.08 15.08 8.87
N ASN A 95 5.03 15.80 9.45
CA ASN A 95 5.43 15.59 10.85
C ASN A 95 4.66 16.47 11.84
N GLU A 96 3.74 17.30 11.35
CA GLU A 96 2.96 18.22 12.19
C GLU A 96 1.56 17.64 12.45
N PRO A 97 1.19 17.45 13.73
CA PRO A 97 -0.15 17.01 14.06
C PRO A 97 -1.17 18.08 13.70
N PRO A 98 -2.34 17.71 13.16
CA PRO A 98 -3.47 18.63 13.06
C PRO A 98 -3.82 19.19 14.45
N ALA A 99 -4.12 20.48 14.53
CA ALA A 99 -4.35 21.18 15.81
C ALA A 99 -5.44 20.52 16.69
N ASP A 100 -6.41 19.84 16.06
CA ASP A 100 -7.58 19.23 16.72
C ASP A 100 -7.61 17.69 16.58
N SER A 101 -6.46 17.03 16.50
CA SER A 101 -6.39 15.55 16.43
C SER A 101 -5.23 15.01 17.26
N PRO A 102 -5.49 14.45 18.46
CA PRO A 102 -4.41 13.90 19.29
C PRO A 102 -3.72 12.74 18.56
N PRO A 103 -2.37 12.68 18.59
CA PRO A 103 -1.62 11.57 18.01
C PRO A 103 -2.00 10.24 18.66
N LEU A 104 -2.23 9.24 17.82
CA LEU A 104 -2.37 7.83 18.20
C LEU A 104 -1.12 7.07 17.78
N ARG A 105 -0.84 5.98 18.49
CA ARG A 105 0.30 5.09 18.20
C ARG A 105 -0.14 3.67 17.92
N ALA A 106 0.22 3.18 16.74
CA ALA A 106 0.06 1.78 16.35
C ALA A 106 1.44 1.09 16.28
N VAL A 107 1.48 -0.16 16.74
CA VAL A 107 2.67 -1.01 16.71
C VAL A 107 2.34 -2.34 16.04
N LEU A 108 3.22 -2.78 15.14
CA LEU A 108 3.22 -4.11 14.55
C LEU A 108 4.46 -4.88 15.01
N ILE A 109 4.27 -6.12 15.46
CA ILE A 109 5.35 -7.04 15.81
C ILE A 109 5.03 -8.43 15.26
N ASN A 110 5.78 -8.89 14.26
CA ASN A 110 5.91 -10.33 14.03
C ASN A 110 6.82 -10.89 15.13
N VAL A 111 6.23 -11.69 16.03
CA VAL A 111 6.92 -12.17 17.24
C VAL A 111 7.79 -13.40 17.00
N ASN A 112 7.65 -14.01 15.82
CA ASN A 112 8.09 -15.35 15.47
C ASN A 112 7.46 -16.44 16.37
N THR A 113 6.82 -17.45 15.82
CA THR A 113 6.12 -18.47 16.65
C THR A 113 7.08 -19.28 17.54
N ARG A 114 8.34 -19.45 17.11
CA ARG A 114 9.33 -20.32 17.77
C ARG A 114 10.50 -19.57 18.39
N LEU A 115 10.91 -18.47 17.75
CA LEU A 115 11.92 -17.54 18.23
C LEU A 115 11.24 -16.40 19.00
N GLY A 116 12.00 -15.46 19.54
CA GLY A 116 11.45 -14.33 20.29
C GLY A 116 11.66 -14.41 21.81
N ASP A 117 11.70 -13.23 22.43
CA ASP A 117 11.86 -13.07 23.88
C ASP A 117 10.69 -12.23 24.43
N HIS A 118 9.78 -12.89 25.14
CA HIS A 118 8.59 -12.23 25.70
C HIS A 118 8.94 -11.12 26.70
N ALA A 119 10.09 -11.18 27.38
CA ALA A 119 10.52 -10.12 28.27
C ALA A 119 10.91 -8.87 27.48
N LYS A 120 11.70 -9.02 26.41
CA LYS A 120 12.07 -7.91 25.52
C LYS A 120 10.87 -7.31 24.79
N ILE A 121 9.96 -8.16 24.30
CA ILE A 121 8.71 -7.68 23.69
C ILE A 121 7.87 -6.93 24.72
N SER A 122 7.78 -7.44 25.96
CA SER A 122 7.03 -6.77 27.02
C SER A 122 7.66 -5.43 27.41
N GLU A 123 8.98 -5.35 27.53
CA GLU A 123 9.73 -4.11 27.77
C GLU A 123 9.47 -3.10 26.65
N PHE A 124 9.66 -3.51 25.39
CA PHE A 124 9.41 -2.67 24.23
C PHE A 124 7.97 -2.12 24.19
N ILE A 125 6.96 -2.95 24.45
CA ILE A 125 5.56 -2.50 24.46
C ILE A 125 5.32 -1.50 25.61
N ARG A 126 5.88 -1.73 26.80
CA ARG A 126 5.73 -0.82 27.94
C ARG A 126 6.39 0.53 27.69
N GLU A 127 7.60 0.55 27.13
CA GLU A 127 8.32 1.78 26.78
C GLU A 127 7.64 2.54 25.66
N THR A 128 7.21 1.82 24.61
CA THR A 128 6.55 2.41 23.44
C THR A 128 5.15 2.90 23.77
N ASN A 129 4.49 2.27 24.76
CA ASN A 129 3.18 2.65 25.29
C ASN A 129 2.11 2.87 24.20
N PRO A 130 1.95 1.97 23.21
CA PRO A 130 1.05 2.18 22.08
C PRO A 130 -0.42 2.19 22.47
N ASP A 131 -1.27 2.72 21.60
CA ASP A 131 -2.73 2.63 21.72
C ASP A 131 -3.26 1.34 21.11
N ILE A 132 -2.65 0.91 20.00
CA ILE A 132 -3.02 -0.27 19.22
C ILE A 132 -1.78 -1.14 18.97
N ILE A 133 -1.90 -2.44 19.20
CA ILE A 133 -0.85 -3.44 18.96
C ILE A 133 -1.41 -4.53 18.07
N VAL A 134 -0.71 -4.81 16.97
CA VAL A 134 -0.90 -6.02 16.16
C VAL A 134 0.30 -6.93 16.39
N LEU A 135 0.02 -8.16 16.81
CA LEU A 135 1.02 -9.22 16.95
C LEU A 135 0.74 -10.30 15.91
N GLU A 136 1.77 -10.69 15.17
CA GLU A 136 1.73 -11.78 14.20
C GLU A 136 2.61 -12.93 14.67
N GLU A 137 2.36 -14.13 14.15
CA GLU A 137 2.97 -15.39 14.58
C GLU A 137 2.70 -15.74 16.05
N ILE A 138 1.59 -15.26 16.61
CA ILE A 138 1.20 -15.50 18.00
C ILE A 138 0.73 -16.96 18.19
N SER A 139 1.32 -17.67 19.14
CA SER A 139 0.86 -18.99 19.58
C SER A 139 0.09 -18.92 20.90
N SER A 140 -0.50 -20.03 21.32
CA SER A 140 -1.12 -20.13 22.64
C SER A 140 -0.11 -19.87 23.77
N LYS A 141 1.16 -20.30 23.57
CA LYS A 141 2.25 -19.99 24.49
C LYS A 141 2.52 -18.49 24.56
N TRP A 142 2.60 -17.81 23.42
CA TRP A 142 2.80 -16.37 23.37
C TRP A 142 1.69 -15.59 24.09
N LEU A 143 0.42 -15.98 23.90
CA LEU A 143 -0.70 -15.36 24.62
C LEU A 143 -0.62 -15.57 26.15
N SER A 144 -0.09 -16.71 26.60
CA SER A 144 0.14 -16.97 28.02
C SER A 144 1.28 -16.10 28.56
N ASP A 145 2.41 -16.04 27.85
CA ASP A 145 3.58 -15.26 28.26
C ASP A 145 3.29 -13.75 28.27
N LEU A 146 2.40 -13.28 27.39
CA LEU A 146 1.96 -11.89 27.28
C LEU A 146 0.58 -11.64 27.91
N ALA A 147 0.12 -12.49 28.84
CA ALA A 147 -1.22 -12.39 29.44
C ALA A 147 -1.51 -11.01 30.09
N TRP A 148 -0.47 -10.30 30.53
CA TRP A 148 -0.57 -8.96 31.09
C TRP A 148 -1.16 -7.94 30.11
N LEU A 149 -1.02 -8.16 28.79
CA LEU A 149 -1.60 -7.29 27.76
C LEU A 149 -3.12 -7.20 27.91
N ARG A 150 -3.81 -8.29 28.30
CA ARG A 150 -5.27 -8.26 28.50
C ARG A 150 -5.71 -7.31 29.62
N THR A 151 -4.81 -6.99 30.55
CA THR A 151 -5.10 -6.01 31.62
C THR A 151 -4.81 -4.59 31.17
N SER A 152 -3.73 -4.36 30.43
CA SER A 152 -3.32 -3.02 29.98
C SER A 152 -3.98 -2.56 28.67
N TYR A 153 -4.49 -3.53 27.90
CA TYR A 153 -5.16 -3.39 26.60
C TYR A 153 -6.43 -4.25 26.63
N PRO A 154 -7.47 -3.82 27.35
CA PRO A 154 -8.62 -4.66 27.67
C PRO A 154 -9.45 -5.04 26.44
N HIS A 155 -9.37 -4.26 25.36
CA HIS A 155 -10.06 -4.54 24.13
C HIS A 155 -9.14 -5.33 23.19
N SER A 156 -9.40 -6.62 23.03
CA SER A 156 -8.51 -7.51 22.31
C SER A 156 -9.24 -8.62 21.55
N LEU A 157 -8.63 -9.07 20.47
CA LEU A 157 -9.06 -10.20 19.66
C LEU A 157 -7.82 -10.99 19.25
N ALA A 158 -7.86 -12.32 19.34
CA ALA A 158 -6.70 -13.15 19.02
C ALA A 158 -7.14 -14.50 18.46
N GLU A 159 -6.42 -14.97 17.45
CA GLU A 159 -6.49 -16.30 16.85
C GLU A 159 -5.09 -16.91 16.94
N PRO A 160 -4.73 -17.57 18.06
CA PRO A 160 -3.41 -18.18 18.22
C PRO A 160 -3.25 -19.40 17.32
N ARG A 161 -2.06 -19.58 16.73
CA ARG A 161 -1.73 -20.76 15.92
C ARG A 161 -0.28 -21.15 16.10
N ASP A 162 0.02 -22.44 15.93
CA ASP A 162 1.37 -23.00 16.07
C ASP A 162 2.12 -23.12 14.72
N ASP A 163 1.53 -22.61 13.64
CA ASP A 163 2.01 -22.72 12.26
C ASP A 163 2.47 -21.38 11.65
N ASN A 164 2.88 -20.41 12.47
CA ASN A 164 3.32 -19.07 12.06
C ASN A 164 2.22 -18.17 11.45
N PHE A 165 0.94 -18.53 11.58
CA PHE A 165 -0.15 -17.69 11.05
C PHE A 165 -1.11 -17.18 12.14
N GLY A 166 -0.74 -17.32 13.41
CA GLY A 166 -1.52 -16.75 14.49
C GLY A 166 -1.46 -15.23 14.47
N ILE A 167 -2.56 -14.56 14.83
CA ILE A 167 -2.66 -13.10 14.82
C ILE A 167 -3.43 -12.60 16.03
N ALA A 168 -3.03 -11.45 16.58
CA ALA A 168 -3.75 -10.79 17.65
C ALA A 168 -3.75 -9.26 17.49
N LEU A 169 -4.85 -8.66 17.90
CA LEU A 169 -5.05 -7.22 18.05
C LEU A 169 -5.30 -6.91 19.52
N PHE A 170 -4.56 -5.96 20.08
CA PHE A 170 -4.77 -5.42 21.42
C PHE A 170 -4.92 -3.90 21.33
N SER A 171 -5.88 -3.34 22.05
CA SER A 171 -6.21 -1.91 22.02
C SER A 171 -6.54 -1.40 23.42
N ARG A 172 -6.08 -0.17 23.70
CA ARG A 172 -6.53 0.61 24.87
C ARG A 172 -7.89 1.24 24.65
N LEU A 173 -8.16 1.58 23.40
CA LEU A 173 -9.40 2.18 22.94
C LEU A 173 -10.45 1.10 22.72
N ALA A 174 -11.72 1.46 22.94
CA ALA A 174 -12.84 0.54 22.77
C ALA A 174 -12.89 -0.02 21.34
N LEU A 175 -13.05 -1.35 21.26
CA LEU A 175 -13.39 -2.05 20.02
C LEU A 175 -14.91 -2.18 19.93
N ASP A 176 -15.46 -1.94 18.75
CA ASP A 176 -16.85 -2.19 18.42
C ASP A 176 -16.92 -3.43 17.52
N GLU A 177 -17.48 -3.33 16.31
CA GLU A 177 -17.49 -4.38 15.29
C GLU A 177 -16.07 -4.96 15.08
N SER A 178 -15.81 -6.12 15.67
CA SER A 178 -14.52 -6.80 15.62
C SER A 178 -14.68 -8.30 15.42
N SER A 179 -13.91 -8.86 14.50
CA SER A 179 -13.99 -10.28 14.15
C SER A 179 -12.69 -10.81 13.54
N VAL A 180 -12.42 -12.09 13.78
CA VAL A 180 -11.42 -12.84 13.01
C VAL A 180 -12.11 -13.28 11.72
N ILE A 181 -11.54 -12.88 10.58
CA ILE A 181 -12.03 -13.27 9.27
C ILE A 181 -11.08 -14.27 8.61
N ASN A 182 -11.64 -15.25 7.93
CA ASN A 182 -10.90 -16.19 7.10
C ASN A 182 -11.19 -15.88 5.64
N LEU A 183 -10.16 -15.45 4.91
CA LEU A 183 -10.32 -15.13 3.50
C LEU A 183 -10.53 -16.43 2.70
N PRO A 184 -11.59 -16.52 1.87
CA PRO A 184 -11.88 -17.71 1.09
C PRO A 184 -10.66 -18.27 0.34
N GLY A 185 -10.40 -19.56 0.56
CA GLY A 185 -9.36 -20.31 -0.15
C GLY A 185 -7.93 -20.06 0.31
N ILE A 186 -7.69 -19.25 1.35
CA ILE A 186 -6.34 -18.92 1.83
C ILE A 186 -5.93 -19.76 3.04
N GLY A 187 -6.85 -19.95 4.00
CA GLY A 187 -6.61 -20.79 5.19
C GLY A 187 -5.81 -20.14 6.33
N VAL A 188 -5.58 -18.82 6.27
CA VAL A 188 -4.95 -18.02 7.34
C VAL A 188 -5.87 -16.89 7.80
N PRO A 189 -5.85 -16.53 9.09
CA PRO A 189 -6.74 -15.52 9.64
C PRO A 189 -6.30 -14.09 9.29
N SER A 190 -7.25 -13.16 9.38
CA SER A 190 -7.02 -11.71 9.46
C SER A 190 -7.99 -11.14 10.49
N ILE A 191 -7.71 -9.96 11.02
CA ILE A 191 -8.60 -9.31 11.99
C ILE A 191 -9.19 -8.06 11.35
N LEU A 192 -10.51 -7.94 11.44
CA LEU A 192 -11.22 -6.69 11.23
C LEU A 192 -11.66 -6.14 12.58
N ALA A 193 -11.46 -4.84 12.78
CA ALA A 193 -11.95 -4.17 13.97
C ALA A 193 -12.24 -2.69 13.72
N VAL A 194 -13.25 -2.16 14.40
CA VAL A 194 -13.47 -0.71 14.50
C VAL A 194 -13.03 -0.24 15.89
N VAL A 195 -12.01 0.62 15.92
CA VAL A 195 -11.48 1.26 17.12
C VAL A 195 -12.15 2.62 17.30
N LYS A 196 -12.79 2.85 18.44
CA LYS A 196 -13.40 4.15 18.76
C LYS A 196 -12.32 5.15 19.17
N THR A 197 -12.17 6.22 18.38
CA THR A 197 -11.27 7.35 18.69
C THR A 197 -12.09 8.62 18.92
N GLU A 198 -11.47 9.67 19.44
CA GLU A 198 -12.16 10.95 19.68
C GLU A 198 -12.61 11.65 18.38
N LYS A 199 -11.86 11.49 17.28
CA LYS A 199 -12.10 12.22 16.03
C LYS A 199 -13.02 11.46 15.07
N ALA A 200 -12.80 10.16 14.91
CA ALA A 200 -13.61 9.29 14.07
C ALA A 200 -13.38 7.80 14.40
N ASP A 201 -14.34 6.96 14.03
CA ASP A 201 -14.16 5.51 14.09
C ASP A 201 -13.04 5.08 13.14
N LEU A 202 -12.01 4.42 13.69
CA LEU A 202 -10.84 3.96 12.98
C LEU A 202 -11.00 2.48 12.62
N HIS A 203 -11.04 2.19 11.33
CA HIS A 203 -11.12 0.84 10.80
C HIS A 203 -9.72 0.20 10.74
N ILE A 204 -9.56 -0.99 11.31
CA ILE A 204 -8.32 -1.77 11.31
C ILE A 204 -8.54 -3.06 10.52
N LEU A 205 -7.64 -3.31 9.55
CA LEU A 205 -7.47 -4.59 8.88
C LEU A 205 -6.06 -5.13 9.18
N ALA A 206 -5.94 -6.05 10.13
CA ALA A 206 -4.68 -6.72 10.44
C ALA A 206 -4.56 -8.03 9.65
N THR A 207 -3.44 -8.27 8.97
CA THR A 207 -3.30 -9.44 8.07
C THR A 207 -1.86 -9.86 7.89
N HIS A 208 -1.60 -11.18 7.90
CA HIS A 208 -0.29 -11.77 7.64
C HIS A 208 -0.38 -12.74 6.44
N PRO A 209 -0.19 -12.27 5.19
CA PRO A 209 -0.19 -13.14 4.01
C PRO A 209 1.01 -14.08 3.92
N LEU A 210 0.82 -15.23 3.27
CA LEU A 210 1.84 -16.27 3.16
C LEU A 210 3.16 -15.78 2.54
N PRO A 211 4.34 -16.25 3.00
CA PRO A 211 5.63 -15.86 2.44
C PRO A 211 5.90 -16.51 1.06
N PRO A 212 6.68 -15.89 0.17
CA PRO A 212 6.94 -16.40 -1.18
C PRO A 212 8.00 -17.52 -1.23
N VAL A 213 7.85 -18.57 -0.40
CA VAL A 213 8.79 -19.71 -0.31
C VAL A 213 8.53 -20.81 -1.34
N SER A 214 7.35 -20.78 -1.99
CA SER A 214 6.97 -21.71 -3.06
C SER A 214 6.04 -21.02 -4.05
N SER A 215 5.86 -21.62 -5.23
CA SER A 215 4.91 -21.12 -6.23
C SER A 215 3.47 -21.11 -5.71
N GLU A 216 3.10 -22.11 -4.90
CA GLU A 216 1.80 -22.19 -4.25
C GLU A 216 1.60 -21.10 -3.21
N TYR A 217 2.56 -20.91 -2.31
CA TYR A 217 2.44 -19.86 -1.28
C TYR A 217 2.41 -18.47 -1.92
N ALA A 218 3.22 -18.23 -2.95
CA ALA A 218 3.17 -16.96 -3.68
C ALA A 218 1.81 -16.74 -4.39
N ARG A 219 1.20 -17.81 -4.93
CA ARG A 219 -0.14 -17.75 -5.52
C ARG A 219 -1.18 -17.41 -4.46
N LEU A 220 -1.21 -18.14 -3.34
CA LEU A 220 -2.13 -17.91 -2.23
C LEU A 220 -1.95 -16.51 -1.60
N ARG A 221 -0.71 -16.06 -1.39
CA ARG A 221 -0.39 -14.68 -0.97
C ARG A 221 -1.04 -13.67 -1.92
N ASN A 222 -0.84 -13.82 -3.22
CA ASN A 222 -1.40 -12.90 -4.22
C ASN A 222 -2.93 -12.94 -4.25
N ASP A 223 -3.55 -14.11 -4.06
CA ASP A 223 -5.01 -14.25 -4.01
C ASP A 223 -5.60 -13.66 -2.73
N GLN A 224 -4.89 -13.73 -1.60
CA GLN A 224 -5.24 -13.02 -0.38
C GLN A 224 -5.19 -11.51 -0.60
N LEU A 225 -4.08 -10.99 -1.15
CA LEU A 225 -3.92 -9.55 -1.42
C LEU A 225 -5.01 -8.99 -2.34
N LYS A 226 -5.45 -9.73 -3.36
CA LYS A 226 -6.56 -9.35 -4.25
C LYS A 226 -7.91 -9.26 -3.54
N GLN A 227 -8.07 -9.93 -2.40
CA GLN A 227 -9.31 -9.92 -1.63
C GLN A 227 -9.34 -8.80 -0.58
N LEU A 228 -8.17 -8.35 -0.10
CA LEU A 228 -8.06 -7.28 0.91
C LEU A 228 -8.84 -5.99 0.57
N PRO A 229 -8.91 -5.50 -0.69
CA PRO A 229 -9.70 -4.32 -1.02
C PRO A 229 -11.18 -4.40 -0.63
N LYS A 230 -11.78 -5.60 -0.58
CA LYS A 230 -13.17 -5.81 -0.15
C LYS A 230 -13.39 -5.54 1.33
N TYR A 231 -12.31 -5.58 2.11
CA TYR A 231 -12.31 -5.42 3.56
C TYR A 231 -11.70 -4.08 3.98
N VAL A 232 -11.33 -3.21 3.04
CA VAL A 232 -10.93 -1.83 3.34
C VAL A 232 -12.18 -0.96 3.34
N ASN A 233 -12.40 -0.20 4.40
CA ASN A 233 -13.54 0.68 4.50
C ASN A 233 -13.21 2.09 3.98
N SER A 234 -13.60 2.40 2.74
CA SER A 234 -13.39 3.75 2.19
C SER A 234 -14.20 4.83 2.90
N ALA A 235 -15.13 4.48 3.80
CA ALA A 235 -15.92 5.42 4.60
C ALA A 235 -15.21 5.99 5.81
N GLN A 236 -14.31 5.22 6.39
CA GLN A 236 -13.68 5.47 7.68
C GLN A 236 -12.16 5.60 7.48
N PRO A 237 -11.48 6.37 8.34
CA PRO A 237 -10.04 6.27 8.47
C PRO A 237 -9.66 4.80 8.62
N THR A 238 -8.75 4.31 7.79
CA THR A 238 -8.41 2.89 7.74
C THR A 238 -6.91 2.70 7.89
N LEU A 239 -6.51 1.78 8.78
CA LEU A 239 -5.17 1.20 8.80
C LEU A 239 -5.23 -0.26 8.33
N LEU A 240 -4.31 -0.63 7.44
CA LEU A 240 -4.01 -2.03 7.12
C LEU A 240 -2.63 -2.35 7.69
N ILE A 241 -2.55 -3.31 8.61
CA ILE A 241 -1.36 -3.56 9.41
C ILE A 241 -0.92 -5.02 9.24
N GLY A 242 0.34 -5.24 8.86
CA GLY A 242 0.93 -6.58 8.93
C GLY A 242 2.22 -6.77 8.13
N ASP A 243 2.87 -7.92 8.34
CA ASP A 243 3.88 -8.46 7.45
C ASP A 243 3.22 -8.91 6.15
N LEU A 244 3.39 -8.11 5.09
CA LEU A 244 2.79 -8.41 3.80
C LEU A 244 3.64 -9.36 2.95
N ASN A 245 4.81 -9.76 3.47
CA ASN A 245 5.79 -10.57 2.76
C ASN A 245 6.19 -9.95 1.40
N LEU A 246 6.15 -8.63 1.32
CA LEU A 246 6.42 -7.82 0.14
C LEU A 246 7.12 -6.52 0.52
N THR A 247 8.07 -6.11 -0.32
CA THR A 247 8.65 -4.75 -0.24
C THR A 247 7.81 -3.73 -1.02
N PRO A 248 7.94 -2.41 -0.74
CA PRO A 248 7.22 -1.36 -1.46
C PRO A 248 7.40 -1.35 -2.98
N TRP A 249 8.49 -1.96 -3.46
CA TRP A 249 8.84 -2.04 -4.88
C TRP A 249 8.17 -3.20 -5.63
N SER A 250 7.59 -4.17 -4.93
CA SER A 250 6.90 -5.31 -5.55
C SER A 250 5.73 -4.84 -6.41
N TYR A 251 5.46 -5.59 -7.48
CA TYR A 251 4.27 -5.35 -8.29
C TYR A 251 2.98 -5.49 -7.48
N ASN A 252 2.90 -6.52 -6.64
CA ASN A 252 1.70 -6.86 -5.89
C ASN A 252 1.42 -5.86 -4.76
N PHE A 253 2.47 -5.32 -4.13
CA PHE A 253 2.35 -4.26 -3.13
C PHE A 253 1.78 -2.98 -3.76
N ARG A 254 2.39 -2.52 -4.87
CA ARG A 254 1.90 -1.35 -5.60
C ARG A 254 0.49 -1.55 -6.16
N LYS A 255 0.13 -2.79 -6.52
CA LYS A 255 -1.22 -3.15 -6.94
C LYS A 255 -2.21 -3.00 -5.79
N LEU A 256 -1.88 -3.52 -4.60
CA LEU A 256 -2.71 -3.35 -3.39
C LEU A 256 -2.95 -1.87 -3.09
N LEU A 257 -1.92 -1.02 -3.12
CA LEU A 257 -2.11 0.43 -2.90
C LEU A 257 -3.05 1.06 -3.94
N ARG A 258 -2.92 0.71 -5.22
CA ARG A 258 -3.81 1.23 -6.28
C ARG A 258 -5.26 0.77 -6.11
N GLU A 259 -5.48 -0.49 -5.74
CA GLU A 259 -6.83 -1.06 -5.61
C GLU A 259 -7.54 -0.63 -4.33
N THR A 260 -6.79 -0.33 -3.26
CA THR A 260 -7.34 0.11 -1.98
C THR A 260 -7.40 1.63 -1.83
N GLY A 261 -6.57 2.36 -2.57
CA GLY A 261 -6.33 3.79 -2.36
C GLY A 261 -5.55 4.11 -1.07
N LEU A 262 -5.04 3.09 -0.36
CA LEU A 262 -4.19 3.28 0.80
C LEU A 262 -2.80 3.78 0.40
N ARG A 263 -2.11 4.37 1.38
CA ARG A 263 -0.77 4.92 1.29
C ARG A 263 0.15 4.18 2.24
N ASP A 264 1.42 4.07 1.85
CA ASP A 264 2.46 3.46 2.67
C ASP A 264 2.97 4.47 3.71
N SER A 265 2.92 4.11 5.00
CA SER A 265 3.40 4.98 6.09
C SER A 265 4.89 5.31 6.00
N SER A 266 5.68 4.57 5.22
CA SER A 266 7.10 4.87 5.03
C SER A 266 7.36 6.11 4.16
N GLN A 267 6.35 6.61 3.43
CA GLN A 267 6.46 7.84 2.66
C GLN A 267 6.84 9.03 3.56
N GLY A 268 8.00 9.62 3.30
CA GLY A 268 8.56 10.72 4.08
C GLY A 268 9.49 10.32 5.22
N PHE A 269 9.61 9.02 5.51
CA PHE A 269 10.43 8.48 6.60
C PHE A 269 11.57 7.59 6.11
N GLY A 270 11.70 7.42 4.79
CA GLY A 270 12.78 6.70 4.14
C GLY A 270 12.63 5.18 4.21
N VAL A 271 13.69 4.48 3.79
CA VAL A 271 13.71 3.02 3.85
C VAL A 271 13.96 2.56 5.27
N GLN A 272 13.01 1.78 5.80
CA GLN A 272 13.03 1.29 7.17
C GLN A 272 12.82 -0.23 7.14
N PRO A 273 13.90 -1.00 6.94
CA PRO A 273 13.78 -2.44 6.76
C PRO A 273 13.56 -3.15 8.09
N SER A 274 12.64 -4.10 8.10
CA SER A 274 12.20 -4.85 9.27
C SER A 274 12.73 -6.28 9.32
N TRP A 275 13.22 -6.84 8.20
CA TRP A 275 13.69 -8.23 8.13
C TRP A 275 14.91 -8.40 7.20
N PRO A 276 15.88 -9.28 7.47
CA PRO A 276 16.03 -10.06 8.69
C PRO A 276 16.81 -9.29 9.76
N ASN A 277 16.55 -9.58 11.04
CA ASN A 277 17.26 -8.95 12.15
C ASN A 277 18.78 -9.28 12.14
N ASN A 278 19.16 -10.47 11.67
CA ASN A 278 20.49 -11.06 11.82
C ASN A 278 21.50 -10.68 10.72
N ASN A 279 21.07 -10.04 9.63
CA ASN A 279 21.96 -9.65 8.53
C ASN A 279 21.65 -8.26 8.00
N PRO A 280 22.40 -7.21 8.40
CA PRO A 280 22.12 -5.84 7.99
C PRO A 280 22.27 -5.59 6.48
N PHE A 281 23.00 -6.42 5.74
CA PHE A 281 23.21 -6.25 4.30
C PHE A 281 22.03 -6.78 3.45
N LEU A 282 21.24 -7.71 3.99
CA LEU A 282 20.09 -8.32 3.31
C LEU A 282 18.75 -7.76 3.75
N ARG A 283 18.77 -6.73 4.60
CA ARG A 283 17.58 -6.12 5.18
C ARG A 283 16.65 -5.50 4.13
N ILE A 284 15.36 -5.81 4.26
CA ILE A 284 14.25 -5.36 3.42
C ILE A 284 13.00 -5.04 4.28
N PRO A 285 12.16 -4.09 3.85
CA PRO A 285 10.92 -3.74 4.58
C PRO A 285 9.76 -4.66 4.20
N LEU A 286 9.39 -5.59 5.08
CA LEU A 286 8.28 -6.52 4.88
C LEU A 286 7.04 -6.17 5.72
N ASP A 287 7.25 -5.50 6.84
CA ASP A 287 6.22 -5.11 7.80
C ASP A 287 5.69 -3.70 7.49
N HIS A 288 4.38 -3.60 7.30
CA HIS A 288 3.72 -2.39 6.81
C HIS A 288 2.54 -1.98 7.68
N ILE A 289 2.43 -0.66 7.86
CA ILE A 289 1.21 0.00 8.31
C ILE A 289 0.80 0.90 7.15
N LEU A 290 -0.21 0.50 6.40
CA LEU A 290 -0.79 1.28 5.32
C LEU A 290 -1.97 2.07 5.86
N HIS A 291 -2.23 3.25 5.31
CA HIS A 291 -3.23 4.16 5.84
C HIS A 291 -4.05 4.83 4.74
N SER A 292 -5.30 5.17 5.03
CA SER A 292 -6.14 5.93 4.12
C SER A 292 -5.73 7.42 4.04
N PRO A 293 -6.17 8.17 3.03
CA PRO A 293 -5.79 9.58 2.85
C PRO A 293 -6.22 10.53 3.98
N ASP A 294 -7.18 10.12 4.80
CA ASP A 294 -7.68 10.79 6.00
C ASP A 294 -6.88 10.47 7.27
N ILE A 295 -5.73 9.82 7.11
CA ILE A 295 -4.73 9.63 8.17
C ILE A 295 -3.43 10.31 7.74
N VAL A 296 -2.84 11.05 8.68
CA VAL A 296 -1.53 11.67 8.55
C VAL A 296 -0.54 10.90 9.42
N VAL A 297 0.59 10.51 8.85
CA VAL A 297 1.68 9.84 9.58
C VAL A 297 2.67 10.88 10.08
N LEU A 298 2.76 11.00 11.40
CA LEU A 298 3.60 11.98 12.11
C LEU A 298 5.01 11.45 12.36
N ARG A 299 5.10 10.13 12.58
CA ARG A 299 6.36 9.42 12.77
C ARG A 299 6.21 7.98 12.32
N ARG A 300 7.23 7.45 11.67
CA ARG A 300 7.44 6.01 11.48
C ARG A 300 8.83 5.63 11.96
N ALA A 301 8.96 4.54 12.70
CA ALA A 301 10.24 4.04 13.17
C ALA A 301 10.27 2.51 13.23
N ILE A 302 11.50 1.97 13.20
CA ILE A 302 11.79 0.56 13.49
C ILE A 302 12.21 0.46 14.96
N GLY A 303 11.63 -0.51 15.67
CA GLY A 303 11.96 -0.84 17.06
C GLY A 303 13.29 -1.56 17.21
N PRO A 304 13.70 -1.86 18.46
CA PRO A 304 14.93 -2.59 18.75
C PRO A 304 14.83 -4.07 18.34
N ASP A 305 15.95 -4.78 18.43
CA ASP A 305 15.96 -6.25 18.33
C ASP A 305 15.26 -6.88 19.54
N VAL A 306 14.03 -7.33 19.34
CA VAL A 306 13.23 -8.05 20.34
C VAL A 306 13.46 -9.57 20.30
N SER A 307 14.53 -10.01 19.63
CA SER A 307 14.90 -11.42 19.43
C SER A 307 13.91 -12.24 18.61
N SER A 308 13.01 -11.57 17.87
CA SER A 308 12.33 -12.07 16.68
C SER A 308 13.22 -11.85 15.45
N ASP A 309 13.03 -12.60 14.36
CA ASP A 309 13.71 -12.33 13.09
C ASP A 309 13.22 -11.05 12.39
N HIS A 310 12.11 -10.47 12.87
CA HIS A 310 11.60 -9.15 12.49
C HIS A 310 11.87 -8.09 13.57
N PHE A 311 12.08 -6.86 13.13
CA PHE A 311 12.03 -5.68 14.01
C PHE A 311 10.60 -5.14 14.11
N PRO A 312 10.17 -4.65 15.29
CA PRO A 312 8.89 -3.98 15.43
C PRO A 312 8.77 -2.74 14.51
N VAL A 313 7.57 -2.45 14.04
CA VAL A 313 7.25 -1.20 13.33
C VAL A 313 6.35 -0.34 14.20
N VAL A 314 6.72 0.93 14.38
CA VAL A 314 5.96 1.93 15.16
C VAL A 314 5.51 3.04 14.22
N VAL A 315 4.22 3.37 14.28
CA VAL A 315 3.65 4.52 13.57
C VAL A 315 2.88 5.40 14.55
N ASP A 316 3.28 6.67 14.62
CA ASP A 316 2.47 7.73 15.23
C ASP A 316 1.68 8.41 14.11
N PHE A 317 0.38 8.53 14.31
CA PHE A 317 -0.52 9.05 13.30
C PHE A 317 -1.62 9.90 13.92
N ALA A 318 -2.24 10.75 13.11
CA ALA A 318 -3.42 11.51 13.47
C ALA A 318 -4.50 11.33 12.41
N ILE A 319 -5.76 11.34 12.84
CA ILE A 319 -6.91 11.28 11.94
C ILE A 319 -7.28 12.71 11.56
N ILE A 320 -7.30 12.99 10.26
CA ILE A 320 -7.80 14.27 9.75
C ILE A 320 -9.25 14.12 9.33
N GLU A 321 -10.01 15.18 9.52
CA GLU A 321 -11.37 15.24 8.99
C GLU A 321 -11.30 15.14 7.47
N LYS A 322 -12.07 14.21 6.91
CA LYS A 322 -12.07 13.97 5.48
C LYS A 322 -12.45 15.28 4.77
N SER A 323 -11.52 15.87 4.03
CA SER A 323 -11.83 16.99 3.15
C SER A 323 -13.06 16.63 2.31
N ALA A 324 -14.01 17.55 2.18
CA ALA A 324 -15.22 17.37 1.38
C ALA A 324 -14.93 16.84 -0.05
N ALA A 325 -13.72 17.07 -0.57
CA ALA A 325 -13.22 16.58 -1.85
C ALA A 325 -13.02 15.05 -1.96
N LEU A 326 -12.90 14.31 -0.85
CA LEU A 326 -12.81 12.83 -0.85
C LEU A 326 -14.17 12.14 -0.66
N ASN A 327 -15.19 12.88 -0.21
CA ASN A 327 -16.58 12.41 -0.15
C ASN A 327 -17.34 12.61 -1.47
N SER A 328 -16.79 13.37 -2.42
CA SER A 328 -17.45 13.70 -3.70
C SER A 328 -17.74 12.45 -4.53
N TRP A 329 -16.81 11.51 -4.67
CA TRP A 329 -17.02 10.29 -5.46
C TRP A 329 -18.21 9.43 -5.02
N ARG A 330 -18.65 9.52 -3.75
CA ARG A 330 -19.88 8.85 -3.28
C ARG A 330 -21.15 9.32 -3.96
N LYS A 331 -21.13 10.52 -4.53
CA LYS A 331 -22.24 11.08 -5.28
C LYS A 331 -22.32 10.50 -6.69
N VAL A 332 -21.26 9.87 -7.21
CA VAL A 332 -21.25 9.23 -8.54
C VAL A 332 -21.70 7.79 -8.36
N GLU A 333 -22.90 7.46 -8.81
CA GLU A 333 -23.57 6.18 -8.52
C GLU A 333 -23.57 5.21 -9.69
N PHE A 334 -22.62 5.37 -10.61
CA PHE A 334 -22.38 4.42 -11.70
C PHE A 334 -20.91 4.01 -11.74
N ASP A 335 -20.67 2.80 -12.25
CA ASP A 335 -19.35 2.18 -12.20
C ASP A 335 -18.40 2.80 -13.24
N ILE A 336 -17.59 3.75 -12.78
CA ILE A 336 -16.57 4.41 -13.59
C ILE A 336 -15.40 3.48 -13.96
N SER A 337 -15.22 2.34 -13.28
CA SER A 337 -14.13 1.41 -13.56
C SER A 337 -14.33 0.63 -14.87
N LEU A 338 -15.55 0.63 -15.40
CA LEU A 338 -15.89 0.05 -16.70
C LEU A 338 -15.53 0.96 -17.87
N LEU A 339 -15.15 2.21 -17.60
CA LEU A 339 -14.82 3.22 -18.60
C LEU A 339 -13.31 3.24 -18.87
N ASP A 340 -12.95 3.31 -20.15
CA ASP A 340 -11.58 3.55 -20.56
C ASP A 340 -11.16 5.02 -20.40
N LYS A 341 -9.94 5.34 -20.85
CA LYS A 341 -9.38 6.70 -20.77
C LYS A 341 -10.19 7.76 -21.53
N ASP A 342 -11.01 7.35 -22.51
CA ASP A 342 -11.81 8.23 -23.34
C ASP A 342 -13.28 8.29 -22.83
N GLY A 343 -13.53 7.68 -21.66
CA GLY A 343 -14.83 7.65 -20.99
C GLY A 343 -15.83 6.70 -21.64
N LEU A 344 -15.35 5.66 -22.33
CA LEU A 344 -16.19 4.71 -23.06
C LEU A 344 -16.13 3.31 -22.43
N ARG A 345 -17.25 2.57 -22.47
CA ARG A 345 -17.34 1.15 -22.03
C ARG A 345 -17.84 0.24 -23.15
N GLY A 346 -17.55 -1.05 -23.06
CA GLY A 346 -18.02 -2.07 -24.01
C GLY A 346 -16.90 -2.70 -24.85
N PRO A 347 -17.26 -3.64 -25.76
CA PRO A 347 -16.29 -4.35 -26.60
C PRO A 347 -15.60 -3.40 -27.59
N SER A 348 -14.44 -3.80 -28.11
CA SER A 348 -13.57 -2.94 -28.93
C SER A 348 -14.21 -2.42 -30.22
N ASP A 349 -15.22 -3.10 -30.74
CA ASP A 349 -15.99 -2.79 -31.95
C ASP A 349 -17.31 -2.07 -31.68
N GLY A 350 -17.64 -1.80 -30.41
CA GLY A 350 -18.94 -1.24 -30.00
C GLY A 350 -18.89 -0.46 -28.70
N LYS A 351 -17.85 0.35 -28.50
CA LYS A 351 -17.71 1.19 -27.31
C LYS A 351 -18.76 2.29 -27.28
N VAL A 352 -19.35 2.52 -26.11
CA VAL A 352 -20.38 3.52 -25.87
C VAL A 352 -20.03 4.40 -24.69
N ALA A 353 -20.39 5.68 -24.79
CA ALA A 353 -20.30 6.62 -23.69
C ALA A 353 -21.40 6.38 -22.67
N VAL A 354 -21.15 6.78 -21.43
CA VAL A 354 -22.17 6.85 -20.39
C VAL A 354 -22.72 8.27 -20.36
N SER A 355 -24.04 8.40 -20.49
CA SER A 355 -24.71 9.65 -20.17
C SER A 355 -25.06 9.63 -18.69
N TYR A 356 -24.94 10.76 -18.01
CA TYR A 356 -25.25 10.88 -16.60
C TYR A 356 -26.12 12.09 -16.34
N GLU A 357 -26.90 12.04 -15.25
CA GLU A 357 -27.77 13.13 -14.85
C GLU A 357 -27.65 13.48 -13.37
N PHE A 358 -27.86 14.76 -13.08
CA PHE A 358 -27.83 15.37 -11.76
C PHE A 358 -28.75 16.59 -11.72
N SER A 359 -29.08 17.11 -10.53
CA SER A 359 -29.87 18.34 -10.38
C SER A 359 -29.08 19.46 -9.72
N ILE A 360 -29.40 20.70 -10.09
CA ILE A 360 -28.82 21.94 -9.53
C ILE A 360 -29.92 22.96 -9.24
N PRO A 361 -29.71 23.96 -8.37
CA PRO A 361 -30.62 25.11 -8.26
C PRO A 361 -30.78 25.81 -9.61
N ASP A 362 -32.02 26.14 -9.99
CA ASP A 362 -32.38 26.69 -11.29
C ASP A 362 -32.05 28.19 -11.41
N THR A 363 -30.76 28.52 -11.34
CA THR A 363 -30.24 29.89 -11.41
C THR A 363 -29.18 30.03 -12.51
N ASP A 364 -29.05 31.24 -13.07
CA ASP A 364 -28.05 31.53 -14.11
C ASP A 364 -26.62 31.34 -13.61
N ALA A 365 -26.35 31.66 -12.34
CA ALA A 365 -25.04 31.47 -11.73
C ALA A 365 -24.65 29.98 -11.67
N CYS A 366 -25.55 29.11 -11.17
CA CYS A 366 -25.29 27.67 -11.13
C CYS A 366 -25.14 27.08 -12.54
N ARG A 367 -25.96 27.51 -13.52
CA ARG A 367 -25.80 27.06 -14.91
C ARG A 367 -24.45 27.44 -15.51
N ALA A 368 -24.03 28.69 -15.33
CA ALA A 368 -22.74 29.16 -15.83
C ALA A 368 -21.57 28.40 -15.21
N GLU A 369 -21.62 28.17 -13.90
CA GLU A 369 -20.62 27.39 -13.16
C GLU A 369 -20.53 25.94 -13.65
N ILE A 370 -21.67 25.27 -13.82
CA ILE A 370 -21.71 23.88 -14.31
C ILE A 370 -21.26 23.77 -15.76
N LYS A 371 -21.62 24.75 -16.62
CA LYS A 371 -21.18 24.78 -18.01
C LYS A 371 -19.67 24.98 -18.15
N ALA A 372 -19.03 25.65 -17.19
CA ALA A 372 -17.58 25.80 -17.13
C ALA A 372 -16.87 24.49 -16.72
N ILE A 373 -17.54 23.63 -15.95
CA ILE A 373 -17.00 22.34 -15.48
C ILE A 373 -17.23 21.23 -16.52
N ASP A 374 -18.47 21.09 -16.99
CA ASP A 374 -18.88 20.07 -17.95
C ASP A 374 -19.32 20.73 -19.25
N LYS A 375 -18.49 20.62 -20.29
CA LYS A 375 -18.78 21.24 -21.59
C LYS A 375 -19.93 20.53 -22.31
N THR A 376 -20.12 19.25 -22.03
CA THR A 376 -21.15 18.40 -22.66
C THR A 376 -22.55 18.64 -22.08
N VAL A 377 -22.63 19.29 -20.91
CA VAL A 377 -23.87 19.40 -20.15
C VAL A 377 -24.99 20.11 -20.93
N GLN A 378 -26.17 19.52 -20.85
CA GLN A 378 -27.45 20.06 -21.31
C GLN A 378 -28.32 20.38 -20.09
N PHE A 379 -28.98 21.54 -20.12
CA PHE A 379 -29.86 22.00 -19.06
C PHE A 379 -31.32 21.81 -19.47
N MET A 380 -32.10 21.15 -18.63
CA MET A 380 -33.51 20.83 -18.85
C MET A 380 -34.37 21.38 -17.69
N PRO A 381 -34.60 22.71 -17.64
CA PRO A 381 -35.39 23.32 -16.58
C PRO A 381 -36.83 22.78 -16.58
N GLY A 382 -37.37 22.49 -15.40
CA GLY A 382 -38.72 21.94 -15.24
C GLY A 382 -38.85 20.44 -15.52
N SER A 383 -37.81 19.77 -16.04
CA SER A 383 -37.76 18.30 -16.18
C SER A 383 -37.32 17.64 -14.87
N ARG A 384 -37.94 16.51 -14.51
CA ARG A 384 -37.59 15.77 -13.29
C ARG A 384 -36.44 14.77 -13.48
N GLY A 385 -36.33 14.14 -14.66
CA GLY A 385 -35.38 13.04 -14.90
C GLY A 385 -35.61 11.85 -13.96
N ARG A 386 -34.69 10.88 -13.96
CA ARG A 386 -34.67 9.77 -12.97
C ARG A 386 -34.06 10.23 -11.64
N ILE A 387 -33.23 11.28 -11.66
CA ILE A 387 -32.64 11.94 -10.49
C ILE A 387 -33.71 12.58 -9.61
N GLY A 388 -34.88 12.88 -10.18
CA GLY A 388 -36.04 13.37 -9.45
C GLY A 388 -35.94 14.84 -9.08
N ALA A 389 -35.42 15.68 -9.98
CA ALA A 389 -35.27 17.12 -9.79
C ALA A 389 -36.57 17.76 -9.29
N ARG A 390 -36.43 18.65 -8.30
CA ARG A 390 -37.55 19.26 -7.57
C ARG A 390 -37.95 20.60 -8.18
N LYS A 391 -39.07 21.17 -7.70
CA LYS A 391 -39.48 22.53 -8.08
C LYS A 391 -38.39 23.54 -7.67
N GLY A 392 -37.89 24.31 -8.62
CA GLY A 392 -36.76 25.24 -8.42
C GLY A 392 -35.38 24.62 -8.70
N GLU A 393 -35.33 23.37 -9.18
CA GLU A 393 -34.11 22.73 -9.66
C GLU A 393 -34.15 22.55 -11.19
N CYS A 394 -32.96 22.54 -11.79
CA CYS A 394 -32.73 22.25 -13.20
C CYS A 394 -32.09 20.87 -13.33
N LEU A 395 -32.69 20.01 -14.15
CA LEU A 395 -32.07 18.74 -14.55
C LEU A 395 -30.89 19.04 -15.48
N CYS A 396 -29.76 18.40 -15.21
CA CYS A 396 -28.56 18.48 -16.02
C CYS A 396 -28.22 17.09 -16.57
N ILE A 397 -27.94 16.98 -17.86
CA ILE A 397 -27.49 15.74 -18.50
C ILE A 397 -26.12 15.98 -19.13
N GLY A 398 -25.11 15.22 -18.71
CA GLY A 398 -23.75 15.24 -19.25
C GLY A 398 -23.35 13.90 -19.87
N SER A 399 -22.17 13.86 -20.48
CA SER A 399 -21.61 12.67 -21.10
C SER A 399 -20.17 12.41 -20.66
N THR A 400 -19.82 11.14 -20.49
CA THR A 400 -18.42 10.75 -20.24
C THR A 400 -17.55 10.82 -21.48
N HIS A 401 -18.10 11.03 -22.69
CA HIS A 401 -17.32 11.16 -23.92
C HIS A 401 -16.69 12.56 -24.03
N GLN A 402 -15.71 12.80 -23.18
CA GLN A 402 -14.90 14.01 -23.16
C GLN A 402 -13.55 13.71 -22.52
N ASP A 403 -12.53 14.46 -22.94
CA ASP A 403 -11.23 14.44 -22.29
C ASP A 403 -11.41 14.78 -20.80
N ASP A 404 -10.69 14.05 -19.93
CA ASP A 404 -10.71 14.26 -18.48
C ASP A 404 -12.09 14.07 -17.79
N PHE A 405 -12.96 13.20 -18.30
CA PHE A 405 -14.29 12.94 -17.70
C PHE A 405 -14.23 12.64 -16.18
N GLN A 406 -13.15 12.01 -15.69
CA GLN A 406 -12.95 11.77 -14.25
C GLN A 406 -12.78 13.06 -13.45
N TYR A 407 -12.09 14.05 -14.00
CA TYR A 407 -11.98 15.37 -13.39
C TYR A 407 -13.35 16.07 -13.38
N VAL A 408 -14.09 15.99 -14.49
CA VAL A 408 -15.44 16.58 -14.60
C VAL A 408 -16.38 16.00 -13.55
N LEU A 409 -16.49 14.66 -13.47
CA LEU A 409 -17.34 14.00 -12.49
C LEU A 409 -16.96 14.35 -11.05
N ARG A 410 -15.66 14.41 -10.76
CA ARG A 410 -15.16 14.81 -9.44
C ARG A 410 -15.55 16.26 -9.10
N ALA A 411 -15.29 17.19 -10.02
CA ALA A 411 -15.57 18.61 -9.83
C ALA A 411 -17.08 18.91 -9.68
N LEU A 412 -17.92 18.17 -10.42
CA LEU A 412 -19.39 18.20 -10.24
C LEU A 412 -19.76 17.67 -8.85
N ALA A 413 -19.21 16.53 -8.46
CA ALA A 413 -19.53 15.91 -7.18
C ALA A 413 -19.02 16.70 -5.96
N GLU A 414 -18.02 17.56 -6.13
CA GLU A 414 -17.54 18.49 -5.10
C GLU A 414 -18.53 19.65 -4.84
N LYS A 415 -19.51 19.90 -5.71
CA LYS A 415 -20.53 20.94 -5.48
C LYS A 415 -21.47 20.55 -4.36
N SER A 416 -21.59 21.42 -3.36
CA SER A 416 -22.43 21.19 -2.17
C SER A 416 -23.91 21.01 -2.52
N TYR A 417 -24.39 21.66 -3.58
CA TYR A 417 -25.77 21.59 -4.05
C TYR A 417 -26.07 20.42 -5.00
N ILE A 418 -25.04 19.69 -5.48
CA ILE A 418 -25.23 18.44 -6.22
C ILE A 418 -25.26 17.31 -5.20
N ALA A 419 -26.40 16.62 -5.10
CA ALA A 419 -26.57 15.53 -4.12
C ALA A 419 -26.04 14.19 -4.66
N ARG A 420 -26.35 13.88 -5.93
CA ARG A 420 -26.09 12.60 -6.60
C ARG A 420 -25.92 12.85 -8.10
N ILE A 421 -25.17 11.97 -8.75
CA ILE A 421 -24.90 11.91 -10.18
C ILE A 421 -25.13 10.44 -10.58
N ILE A 422 -26.18 10.19 -11.35
CA ILE A 422 -26.59 8.83 -11.70
C ILE A 422 -26.47 8.61 -13.20
N GLU A 423 -26.35 7.36 -13.63
CA GLU A 423 -26.38 7.02 -15.05
C GLU A 423 -27.76 7.32 -15.66
N CYS A 424 -27.76 7.97 -16.82
CA CYS A 424 -28.94 8.28 -17.62
C CYS A 424 -29.10 7.20 -18.69
N HIS A 425 -30.20 6.45 -18.61
CA HIS A 425 -30.61 5.51 -19.66
C HIS A 425 -31.68 6.17 -20.52
N PHE A 426 -31.37 6.39 -21.80
CA PHE A 426 -32.35 6.76 -22.81
C PHE A 426 -33.15 5.50 -23.17
N GLU A 427 -34.46 5.53 -22.94
CA GLU A 427 -35.40 4.52 -23.45
C GLU A 427 -35.81 4.85 -24.89
#